data_AF-A0A285CH98-F1
#
_entry.id   AF-A0A285CH98-F1
#
_cell.length_a   1.000
_cell.length_b   1.000
_cell.length_c   1.000
_cell.angle_alpha   90.00
_cell.angle_beta   90.00
_cell.angle_gamma   90.00
#
_symmetry.space_group_name_H-M   'P 1'
#
loop_
_entity.id
_entity.type
_entity.pdbx_description
1 polymer ?
#
loop_
_entity_poly.entity_id
_entity_poly.type
_entity_poly.pdbx_seq_one_letter_code
_entity_poly.pdbx_strand_id
1 'polypeptide(L)'
;MVILFIYPTDVERVTSGFRTSSRPNHHGVDFAEPGTHEIYATADGTVSRSYVSSSYGEAIFIVHVIDGQTWESVYAHLREGSRRVKEGDRVRQGQVIGIMGNTGDSSGQHLHFELHRGRWNINKTNAVNPLSYLQREETDTQRYRLVTGTFPNAESFVEALRKMRSRFNWVIYEKADSTDFNPNYRIVTGTFTGKASADRAAQQVRDAFGWIVYIQEA
;
A
#
# COMPACT_ATOMS: atom_id res chain seq x y z
N MET A 1 -4.69 -6.34 12.27
CA MET A 1 -4.98 -6.75 10.88
C MET A 1 -4.17 -5.82 10.01
N VAL A 2 -3.13 -6.30 9.31
CA VAL A 2 -2.31 -5.43 8.46
C VAL A 2 -2.98 -5.38 7.10
N ILE A 3 -3.26 -4.17 6.64
CA ILE A 3 -3.88 -3.96 5.35
C ILE A 3 -2.83 -3.40 4.42
N LEU A 4 -2.67 -4.07 3.27
CA LEU A 4 -1.56 -3.83 2.36
C LEU A 4 -1.95 -3.11 1.07
N PHE A 5 -3.23 -2.78 0.88
CA PHE A 5 -3.73 -2.13 -0.32
C PHE A 5 -4.33 -0.75 0.02
N ILE A 6 -3.78 0.31 -0.57
CA ILE A 6 -4.37 1.66 -0.50
C ILE A 6 -5.39 1.87 -1.61
N TYR A 7 -6.27 2.85 -1.48
CA TYR A 7 -7.14 3.27 -2.58
C TYR A 7 -6.32 3.61 -3.84
N PRO A 8 -6.77 3.17 -5.03
CA PRO A 8 -6.04 3.33 -6.28
C PRO A 8 -6.22 4.73 -6.91
N THR A 9 -6.95 5.63 -6.26
CA THR A 9 -7.28 6.99 -6.70
C THR A 9 -7.69 7.82 -5.48
N ASP A 10 -7.70 9.15 -5.62
CA ASP A 10 -8.25 10.08 -4.63
C ASP A 10 -9.79 10.13 -4.64
N VAL A 11 -10.43 9.56 -5.66
CA VAL A 11 -11.89 9.52 -5.81
C VAL A 11 -12.52 8.53 -4.84
N GLU A 12 -13.45 9.03 -4.02
CA GLU A 12 -14.16 8.24 -3.03
C GLU A 12 -15.48 7.64 -3.53
N ARG A 13 -16.06 8.24 -4.59
CA ARG A 13 -17.40 7.89 -5.05
C ARG A 13 -17.38 6.61 -5.87
N VAL A 14 -17.86 5.53 -5.25
CA VAL A 14 -18.16 4.26 -5.92
C VAL A 14 -19.47 4.38 -6.69
N THR A 15 -19.41 4.29 -8.02
CA THR A 15 -20.60 4.31 -8.89
C THR A 15 -21.08 2.92 -9.27
N SER A 16 -20.23 1.90 -9.16
CA SER A 16 -20.63 0.50 -9.35
C SER A 16 -19.80 -0.45 -8.48
N GLY A 17 -20.49 -1.34 -7.76
CA GLY A 17 -19.85 -2.29 -6.85
C GLY A 17 -19.50 -3.63 -7.50
N PHE A 18 -18.71 -4.43 -6.80
CA PHE A 18 -18.37 -5.79 -7.20
C PHE A 18 -19.61 -6.70 -7.20
N ARG A 19 -19.91 -7.32 -8.34
CA ARG A 19 -20.97 -8.32 -8.54
C ARG A 19 -22.31 -7.96 -7.87
N THR A 20 -22.82 -6.75 -8.12
CA THR A 20 -24.13 -6.34 -7.62
C THR A 20 -25.25 -7.15 -8.27
N SER A 21 -26.45 -7.13 -7.69
CA SER A 21 -27.63 -7.82 -8.26
C SER A 21 -27.95 -7.39 -9.70
N SER A 22 -27.70 -6.13 -10.05
CA SER A 22 -27.91 -5.60 -11.40
C SER A 22 -26.73 -5.83 -12.35
N ARG A 23 -25.52 -6.07 -11.82
CA ARG A 23 -24.31 -6.33 -12.60
C ARG A 23 -23.53 -7.53 -12.01
N PRO A 24 -24.08 -8.76 -12.09
CA PRO A 24 -23.47 -9.94 -11.47
C PRO A 24 -22.10 -10.32 -12.06
N ASN A 25 -21.81 -9.84 -13.27
CA ASN A 25 -20.54 -10.05 -13.97
C ASN A 25 -19.58 -8.85 -13.85
N HIS A 26 -19.81 -7.95 -12.90
CA HIS A 26 -18.90 -6.85 -12.62
C HIS A 26 -17.80 -7.32 -11.64
N HIS A 27 -16.59 -7.55 -12.15
CA HIS A 27 -15.50 -8.19 -11.40
C HIS A 27 -14.56 -7.20 -10.70
N GLY A 28 -14.95 -5.93 -10.67
CA GLY A 28 -14.23 -4.86 -10.01
C GLY A 28 -15.18 -3.89 -9.33
N VAL A 29 -14.66 -2.69 -9.06
CA VAL A 29 -15.39 -1.56 -8.51
C VAL A 29 -15.09 -0.35 -9.38
N ASP A 30 -16.12 0.44 -9.67
CA ASP A 30 -16.01 1.65 -10.49
C ASP A 30 -15.96 2.87 -9.57
N PHE A 31 -14.87 3.62 -9.62
CA PHE A 31 -14.71 4.93 -8.96
C PHE A 31 -14.84 6.04 -10.01
N ALA A 32 -15.74 6.99 -9.80
CA ALA A 32 -16.00 8.01 -10.82
C ALA A 32 -16.25 9.39 -10.24
N GLU A 33 -15.49 10.36 -10.72
CA GLU A 33 -15.68 11.79 -10.44
C GLU A 33 -15.21 12.62 -11.65
N PRO A 34 -15.85 13.75 -11.97
CA PRO A 34 -15.39 14.65 -13.03
C PRO A 34 -14.05 15.30 -12.67
N GLY A 35 -13.19 15.54 -13.68
CA GLY A 35 -11.92 16.23 -13.49
C GLY A 35 -10.73 15.40 -13.92
N THR A 36 -9.55 15.67 -13.34
CA THR A 36 -8.33 14.89 -13.60
C THR A 36 -7.90 14.26 -12.29
N HIS A 37 -8.02 12.93 -12.22
CA HIS A 37 -7.67 12.14 -11.05
C HIS A 37 -6.49 11.23 -11.38
N GLU A 38 -5.47 11.26 -10.54
CA GLU A 38 -4.32 10.36 -10.66
C GLU A 38 -4.71 8.96 -10.20
N ILE A 39 -4.14 7.96 -10.87
CA ILE A 39 -4.29 6.56 -10.50
C ILE A 39 -2.97 6.09 -9.89
N TYR A 40 -3.06 5.46 -8.73
CA TYR A 40 -1.92 5.00 -7.94
C TYR A 40 -1.82 3.47 -7.91
N ALA A 41 -0.58 2.96 -7.88
CA ALA A 41 -0.35 1.55 -7.54
C ALA A 41 -0.83 1.29 -6.10
N THR A 42 -1.69 0.29 -5.92
CA THR A 42 -2.39 0.01 -4.65
C THR A 42 -1.45 -0.60 -3.62
N ALA A 43 -0.38 -1.24 -4.09
CA ALA A 43 0.69 -1.84 -3.30
C ALA A 43 1.97 -1.89 -4.12
N ASP A 44 3.10 -2.15 -3.47
CA ASP A 44 4.36 -2.47 -4.15
C ASP A 44 4.17 -3.67 -5.08
N GLY A 45 4.80 -3.66 -6.26
CA GLY A 45 4.61 -4.73 -7.21
C GLY A 45 5.43 -4.63 -8.48
N THR A 46 5.17 -5.54 -9.41
CA THR A 46 5.75 -5.54 -10.75
C THR A 46 4.62 -5.49 -11.77
N VAL A 47 4.71 -4.57 -12.72
CA VAL A 47 3.73 -4.42 -13.80
C VAL A 47 3.79 -5.66 -14.69
N SER A 48 2.69 -6.41 -14.73
CA SER A 48 2.58 -7.62 -15.55
C SER A 48 2.07 -7.32 -16.95
N ARG A 49 1.30 -6.24 -17.13
CA ARG A 49 0.81 -5.76 -18.44
C ARG A 49 0.60 -4.26 -18.38
N SER A 50 0.87 -3.56 -19.48
CA SER A 50 0.51 -2.16 -19.71
C SER A 50 0.24 -1.97 -21.19
N TYR A 51 -1.03 -1.91 -21.58
CA TYR A 51 -1.44 -2.01 -22.99
C TYR A 51 -2.84 -1.44 -23.23
N VAL A 52 -3.21 -1.32 -24.52
CA VAL A 52 -4.57 -0.97 -24.95
C VAL A 52 -5.36 -2.26 -25.18
N SER A 53 -6.37 -2.48 -24.36
CA SER A 53 -7.33 -3.59 -24.47
C SER A 53 -8.61 -3.12 -25.17
N SER A 54 -9.22 -3.99 -25.97
CA SER A 54 -10.51 -3.68 -26.60
C SER A 54 -11.64 -3.49 -25.59
N SER A 55 -11.61 -4.19 -24.46
CA SER A 55 -12.62 -4.07 -23.39
C SER A 55 -12.17 -3.11 -22.28
N TYR A 56 -11.00 -3.35 -21.69
CA TYR A 56 -10.52 -2.52 -20.59
C TYR A 56 -9.98 -1.15 -21.02
N GLY A 57 -9.83 -0.90 -22.32
CA GLY A 57 -9.21 0.33 -22.81
C GLY A 57 -7.73 0.40 -22.45
N GLU A 58 -7.25 1.60 -22.14
CA GLU A 58 -5.93 1.78 -21.56
C GLU A 58 -5.88 1.11 -20.18
N ALA A 59 -5.08 0.04 -20.06
CA ALA A 59 -5.07 -0.78 -18.86
C ALA A 59 -3.67 -1.08 -18.35
N ILE A 60 -3.55 -1.19 -17.04
CA ILE A 60 -2.34 -1.59 -16.32
C ILE A 60 -2.70 -2.75 -15.39
N PHE A 61 -1.84 -3.76 -15.32
CA PHE A 61 -1.97 -4.90 -14.43
C PHE A 61 -0.70 -4.99 -13.58
N ILE A 62 -0.84 -5.19 -12.28
CA ILE A 62 0.30 -5.18 -11.35
C ILE A 62 0.21 -6.38 -10.43
N VAL A 63 1.29 -7.16 -10.39
CA VAL A 63 1.43 -8.32 -9.53
C VAL A 63 2.09 -7.91 -8.23
N HIS A 64 1.50 -8.34 -7.12
CA HIS A 64 1.96 -8.07 -5.78
C HIS A 64 2.25 -9.39 -5.06
N VAL A 65 3.27 -9.39 -4.20
CA VAL A 65 3.54 -10.49 -3.26
C VAL A 65 3.46 -9.92 -1.86
N ILE A 66 2.47 -10.40 -1.10
CA ILE A 66 2.04 -9.83 0.16
C ILE A 66 1.93 -10.98 1.15
N ASP A 67 2.77 -10.99 2.18
CA ASP A 67 2.83 -12.09 3.16
C ASP A 67 2.94 -13.48 2.49
N GLY A 68 3.73 -13.56 1.41
CA GLY A 68 3.90 -14.77 0.60
C GLY A 68 2.72 -15.12 -0.32
N GLN A 69 1.59 -14.41 -0.23
CA GLN A 69 0.45 -14.55 -1.13
C GLN A 69 0.63 -13.67 -2.38
N THR A 70 0.47 -14.27 -3.57
CA THR A 70 0.39 -13.52 -4.82
C THR A 70 -0.98 -12.87 -4.97
N TRP A 71 -1.00 -11.62 -5.43
CA TRP A 71 -2.18 -10.88 -5.85
C TRP A 71 -1.93 -10.21 -7.19
N GLU A 72 -2.99 -9.84 -7.89
CA GLU A 72 -2.89 -9.01 -9.10
C GLU A 72 -4.00 -7.97 -9.09
N SER A 73 -3.64 -6.71 -9.28
CA SER A 73 -4.57 -5.59 -9.42
C SER A 73 -4.70 -5.19 -10.89
N VAL A 74 -5.88 -4.73 -11.27
CA VAL A 74 -6.19 -4.26 -12.63
C VAL A 74 -6.71 -2.83 -12.55
N TYR A 75 -6.15 -1.96 -13.38
CA TYR A 75 -6.54 -0.58 -13.54
C TYR A 75 -6.97 -0.37 -14.99
N ALA A 76 -8.25 -0.08 -15.21
CA ALA A 76 -8.82 0.00 -16.55
C ALA A 76 -9.51 1.34 -16.80
N HIS A 77 -9.80 1.56 -18.09
CA HIS A 77 -10.38 2.77 -18.65
C HIS A 77 -9.53 4.02 -18.41
N LEU A 78 -8.20 3.89 -18.34
CA LEU A 78 -7.30 5.03 -18.19
C LEU A 78 -7.44 6.00 -19.37
N ARG A 79 -7.04 7.25 -19.17
CA ARG A 79 -7.01 8.25 -20.25
C ARG A 79 -5.99 7.83 -21.30
N GLU A 80 -6.33 8.04 -22.58
CA GLU A 80 -5.46 7.72 -23.72
C GLU A 80 -4.07 8.36 -23.55
N GLY A 81 -3.02 7.54 -23.69
CA GLY A 81 -1.63 7.98 -23.57
C GLY A 81 -1.18 8.33 -22.14
N SER A 82 -2.00 8.07 -21.11
CA SER A 82 -1.69 8.49 -19.74
C SER A 82 -0.90 7.46 -18.91
N ARG A 83 -0.81 6.21 -19.36
CA ARG A 83 -0.05 5.16 -18.65
C ARG A 83 1.41 5.59 -18.51
N ARG A 84 1.93 5.61 -17.27
CA ARG A 84 3.29 6.05 -16.92
C ARG A 84 4.28 4.90 -16.72
N VAL A 85 3.81 3.66 -16.84
CA VAL A 85 4.60 2.44 -16.59
C VAL A 85 4.41 1.42 -17.72
N LYS A 86 5.39 0.55 -17.92
CA LYS A 86 5.39 -0.54 -18.90
C LYS A 86 5.55 -1.90 -18.23
N GLU A 87 5.24 -2.97 -18.97
CA GLU A 87 5.46 -4.33 -18.50
C GLU A 87 6.90 -4.55 -18.02
N GLY A 88 7.06 -5.21 -16.86
CA GLY A 88 8.33 -5.46 -16.20
C GLY A 88 8.78 -4.37 -15.22
N ASP A 89 8.19 -3.18 -15.26
CA ASP A 89 8.55 -2.11 -14.31
C ASP A 89 8.18 -2.50 -12.87
N ARG A 90 9.05 -2.15 -11.91
CA ARG A 90 8.72 -2.21 -10.49
C ARG A 90 8.06 -0.90 -10.07
N VAL A 91 6.97 -1.01 -9.32
CA VAL A 91 6.25 0.14 -8.76
C VAL A 91 6.24 0.08 -7.25
N ARG A 92 6.14 1.26 -6.63
CA ARG A 92 5.87 1.39 -5.18
C ARG A 92 4.40 1.71 -4.93
N GLN A 93 3.87 1.28 -3.78
CA GLN A 93 2.57 1.72 -3.28
C GLN A 93 2.48 3.25 -3.33
N GLY A 94 1.36 3.78 -3.83
CA GLY A 94 1.14 5.22 -3.99
C GLY A 94 1.82 5.84 -5.21
N GLN A 95 2.64 5.10 -5.96
CA GLN A 95 3.24 5.62 -7.19
C GLN A 95 2.14 5.89 -8.23
N VAL A 96 2.16 7.08 -8.83
CA VAL A 96 1.27 7.42 -9.94
C VAL A 96 1.62 6.58 -11.18
N ILE A 97 0.63 5.85 -11.68
CA ILE A 97 0.77 4.93 -12.82
C ILE A 97 -0.06 5.35 -14.04
N GLY A 98 -1.01 6.26 -13.87
CA GLY A 98 -1.86 6.76 -14.96
C GLY A 98 -2.84 7.83 -14.52
N ILE A 99 -3.77 8.19 -15.41
CA ILE A 99 -4.84 9.16 -15.16
C ILE A 99 -6.18 8.52 -15.47
N MET A 100 -7.19 8.77 -14.63
CA MET A 100 -8.57 8.32 -14.85
C MET A 100 -9.10 8.81 -16.21
N GLY A 101 -9.81 7.94 -16.93
CA GLY A 101 -10.28 8.23 -18.28
C GLY A 101 -11.58 7.52 -18.63
N ASN A 102 -11.76 7.29 -19.93
CA ASN A 102 -12.99 6.74 -20.50
C ASN A 102 -12.67 5.96 -21.79
N THR A 103 -11.64 5.11 -21.77
CA THR A 103 -11.24 4.31 -22.94
C THR A 103 -11.78 2.88 -22.85
N GLY A 104 -11.90 2.19 -23.99
CA GLY A 104 -12.45 0.83 -24.04
C GLY A 104 -13.98 0.80 -23.92
N ASP A 105 -14.52 -0.27 -23.35
CA ASP A 105 -15.95 -0.44 -23.10
C ASP A 105 -16.37 0.33 -21.85
N SER A 106 -16.51 1.64 -22.00
CA SER A 106 -16.82 2.59 -20.94
C SER A 106 -17.77 3.67 -21.44
N SER A 107 -18.76 4.03 -20.63
CA SER A 107 -19.80 5.02 -20.97
C SER A 107 -19.57 6.41 -20.37
N GLY A 108 -18.53 6.58 -19.56
CA GLY A 108 -18.16 7.85 -18.92
C GLY A 108 -16.89 7.74 -18.10
N GLN A 109 -16.33 8.87 -17.69
CA GLN A 109 -15.06 8.89 -16.95
C GLN A 109 -15.16 8.11 -15.63
N HIS A 110 -14.36 7.06 -15.49
CA HIS A 110 -14.22 6.30 -14.25
C HIS A 110 -12.92 5.48 -14.25
N LEU A 111 -12.51 5.02 -13.07
CA LEU A 111 -11.56 3.94 -12.90
C LEU A 111 -12.34 2.66 -12.63
N HIS A 112 -12.19 1.66 -13.50
CA HIS A 112 -12.55 0.29 -13.17
C HIS A 112 -11.36 -0.40 -12.51
N PHE A 113 -11.53 -0.79 -11.25
CA PHE A 113 -10.49 -1.43 -10.45
C PHE A 113 -10.87 -2.86 -10.08
N GLU A 114 -10.06 -3.84 -10.52
CA GLU A 114 -10.20 -5.23 -10.09
C GLU A 114 -9.07 -5.62 -9.13
N LEU A 115 -9.37 -6.52 -8.20
CA LEU A 115 -8.38 -7.14 -7.33
C LEU A 115 -8.56 -8.66 -7.37
N HIS A 116 -7.45 -9.37 -7.56
CA HIS A 116 -7.42 -10.83 -7.71
C HIS A 116 -6.53 -11.45 -6.65
N ARG A 117 -7.03 -12.49 -5.97
CA ARG A 117 -6.21 -13.34 -5.09
C ARG A 117 -5.51 -14.39 -5.94
N GLY A 118 -4.26 -14.16 -6.28
CA GLY A 118 -3.52 -14.85 -7.34
C GLY A 118 -3.49 -14.03 -8.64
N ARG A 119 -3.03 -14.64 -9.73
CA ARG A 119 -2.92 -13.97 -11.04
C ARG A 119 -4.30 -13.77 -11.67
N TRP A 120 -4.50 -12.64 -12.35
CA TRP A 120 -5.66 -12.39 -13.18
C TRP A 120 -5.83 -13.51 -14.21
N ASN A 121 -7.06 -13.96 -14.43
CA ASN A 121 -7.39 -14.93 -15.46
C ASN A 121 -8.69 -14.53 -16.18
N ILE A 122 -8.86 -15.01 -17.42
CA ILE A 122 -9.96 -14.62 -18.30
C ILE A 122 -11.35 -14.90 -17.70
N ASN A 123 -11.46 -15.98 -16.92
CA ASN A 123 -12.70 -16.37 -16.25
C ASN A 123 -12.93 -15.62 -14.93
N LYS A 124 -11.94 -14.81 -14.50
CA LYS A 124 -11.97 -13.97 -13.28
C LYS A 124 -12.41 -14.76 -12.05
N THR A 125 -12.04 -16.04 -11.99
CA THR A 125 -12.45 -16.98 -10.92
C THR A 125 -11.91 -16.59 -9.55
N ASN A 126 -10.83 -15.82 -9.53
CA ASN A 126 -10.16 -15.35 -8.32
C ASN A 126 -10.32 -13.85 -8.06
N ALA A 127 -11.22 -13.19 -8.78
CA ALA A 127 -11.60 -11.81 -8.48
C ALA A 127 -12.29 -11.75 -7.12
N VAL A 128 -11.91 -10.79 -6.29
CA VAL A 128 -12.49 -10.54 -4.97
C VAL A 128 -13.08 -9.14 -4.92
N ASN A 129 -13.97 -8.86 -3.98
CA ASN A 129 -14.48 -7.50 -3.77
C ASN A 129 -13.32 -6.59 -3.29
N PRO A 130 -12.86 -5.62 -4.12
CA PRO A 130 -11.73 -4.78 -3.75
C PRO A 130 -11.97 -3.97 -2.47
N LEU A 131 -13.20 -3.50 -2.23
CA LEU A 131 -13.53 -2.69 -1.06
C LEU A 131 -13.34 -3.43 0.27
N SER A 132 -13.28 -4.77 0.26
CA SER A 132 -12.95 -5.57 1.46
C SER A 132 -11.46 -5.55 1.81
N TYR A 133 -10.61 -5.08 0.90
CA TYR A 133 -9.15 -5.08 1.03
C TYR A 133 -8.53 -3.68 0.94
N LEU A 134 -9.25 -2.71 0.35
CA LEU A 134 -8.80 -1.34 0.26
C LEU A 134 -8.91 -0.64 1.61
N GLN A 135 -7.81 -0.02 2.02
CA GLN A 135 -7.79 0.92 3.13
C GLN A 135 -7.56 2.33 2.64
N ARG A 136 -8.27 3.28 3.24
CA ARG A 136 -7.79 4.65 3.21
C ARG A 136 -6.49 4.69 4.00
N GLU A 137 -5.48 5.40 3.49
CA GLU A 137 -4.54 6.03 4.43
C GLU A 137 -5.44 6.82 5.37
N GLU A 138 -5.48 6.44 6.66
CA GLU A 138 -6.27 7.21 7.62
C GLU A 138 -5.86 8.67 7.44
N THR A 139 -6.82 9.60 7.37
CA THR A 139 -6.57 11.05 7.51
C THR A 139 -6.13 11.39 8.94
N ASP A 140 -5.52 10.42 9.60
CA ASP A 140 -4.93 10.49 10.89
C ASP A 140 -3.63 11.29 10.76
N THR A 141 -3.78 12.59 10.97
CA THR A 141 -2.65 13.52 11.04
C THR A 141 -1.88 13.37 12.35
N GLN A 142 -2.38 12.56 13.30
CA GLN A 142 -1.69 12.28 14.55
C GLN A 142 -0.32 11.68 14.24
N ARG A 143 0.68 12.17 14.96
CA ARG A 143 2.05 11.70 14.83
C ARG A 143 2.28 10.63 15.88
N TYR A 144 2.96 9.57 15.47
CA TYR A 144 3.38 8.48 16.31
C TYR A 144 4.88 8.25 16.16
N ARG A 145 5.52 7.67 17.17
CA ARG A 145 6.91 7.24 17.12
C ARG A 145 7.02 5.80 17.62
N LEU A 146 8.07 5.11 17.22
CA LEU A 146 8.37 3.77 17.69
C LEU A 146 9.32 3.84 18.87
N VAL A 147 9.08 2.98 19.86
CA VAL A 147 9.95 2.78 21.02
C VAL A 147 10.22 1.30 21.17
N THR A 148 11.49 0.88 21.16
CA THR A 148 11.82 -0.54 21.34
C THR A 148 11.64 -1.01 22.78
N GLY A 149 11.74 -2.32 22.99
CA GLY A 149 12.14 -2.91 24.27
C GLY A 149 13.54 -2.42 24.70
N THR A 150 14.02 -2.94 25.83
CA THR A 150 15.29 -2.52 26.43
C THR A 150 16.47 -3.34 25.92
N PHE A 151 17.59 -2.66 25.70
CA PHE A 151 18.89 -3.26 25.49
C PHE A 151 19.66 -3.20 26.81
N PRO A 152 20.19 -4.34 27.30
CA PRO A 152 20.69 -4.46 28.68
C PRO A 152 22.06 -3.79 28.89
N ASN A 153 22.77 -3.40 27.82
CA ASN A 153 24.07 -2.75 27.91
C ASN A 153 24.37 -1.90 26.67
N ALA A 154 25.40 -1.05 26.76
CA ALA A 154 25.78 -0.13 25.70
C ALA A 154 26.20 -0.84 24.41
N GLU A 155 26.86 -1.99 24.51
CA GLU A 155 27.31 -2.75 23.33
C GLU A 155 26.12 -3.28 22.51
N SER A 156 25.17 -3.96 23.16
CA SER A 156 23.94 -4.45 22.52
C SER A 156 23.10 -3.31 21.94
N PHE A 157 23.09 -2.15 22.59
CA PHE A 157 22.42 -0.95 22.11
C PHE A 157 23.09 -0.38 20.85
N VAL A 158 24.42 -0.24 20.84
CA VAL A 158 25.17 0.26 19.69
C VAL A 158 25.00 -0.67 18.48
N GLU A 159 25.03 -1.98 18.70
CA GLU A 159 24.77 -2.95 17.62
C GLU A 159 23.33 -2.84 17.10
N ALA A 160 22.36 -2.64 17.98
CA ALA A 160 20.97 -2.40 17.58
C ALA A 160 20.80 -1.11 16.76
N LEU A 161 21.46 -0.02 17.16
CA LEU A 161 21.49 1.23 16.40
C LEU A 161 22.11 1.03 15.01
N ARG A 162 23.21 0.27 14.91
CA ARG A 162 23.85 -0.06 13.64
C ARG A 162 22.88 -0.80 12.71
N LYS A 163 22.20 -1.82 13.22
CA LYS A 163 21.19 -2.58 12.48
C LYS A 163 20.07 -1.68 11.97
N MET A 164 19.48 -0.86 12.85
CA MET A 164 18.43 0.09 12.47
C MET A 164 18.89 1.07 11.39
N ARG A 165 20.04 1.74 11.59
CA ARG A 165 20.60 2.72 10.64
C ARG A 165 20.99 2.10 9.30
N SER A 166 21.44 0.84 9.29
CA SER A 166 21.79 0.13 8.04
C SER A 166 20.57 -0.34 7.26
N ARG A 167 19.45 -0.60 7.94
CA ARG A 167 18.25 -1.20 7.35
C ARG A 167 17.23 -0.15 6.94
N PHE A 168 17.13 0.93 7.73
CA PHE A 168 16.10 1.93 7.60
C PHE A 168 16.72 3.33 7.51
N ASN A 169 16.29 4.12 6.54
CA ASN A 169 16.69 5.53 6.40
C ASN A 169 15.82 6.44 7.29
N TRP A 170 15.66 6.08 8.56
CA TRP A 170 14.80 6.81 9.51
C TRP A 170 15.63 7.67 10.47
N VAL A 171 15.03 8.75 10.95
CA VAL A 171 15.58 9.50 12.08
C VAL A 171 15.49 8.61 13.33
N ILE A 172 16.59 8.50 14.08
CA ILE A 172 16.70 7.66 15.27
C ILE A 172 17.30 8.49 16.41
N TYR A 173 16.61 8.50 17.55
CA TYR A 173 17.04 9.09 18.80
C TYR A 173 17.45 8.00 19.80
N GLU A 174 18.46 8.32 20.61
CA GLU A 174 19.00 7.44 21.64
C GLU A 174 18.39 7.85 22.98
N LYS A 175 17.68 6.94 23.67
CA LYS A 175 17.11 7.22 24.99
C LYS A 175 17.69 6.27 26.03
N ALA A 176 18.41 6.82 27.00
CA ALA A 176 18.73 6.13 28.24
C ALA A 176 17.48 6.14 29.16
N ASP A 177 17.05 4.96 29.62
CA ASP A 177 15.98 4.84 30.60
C ASP A 177 16.63 5.03 31.99
N SER A 178 16.43 6.19 32.61
CA SER A 178 17.18 6.61 33.80
C SER A 178 16.60 5.99 35.08
N THR A 179 17.27 4.96 35.58
CA THR A 179 17.50 4.86 37.03
C THR A 179 18.96 4.53 37.24
N ASP A 180 19.62 5.25 38.16
CA ASP A 180 21.08 5.37 38.30
C ASP A 180 21.83 4.07 38.65
N PHE A 181 21.16 2.91 38.59
CA PHE A 181 21.70 1.60 38.96
C PHE A 181 21.60 0.54 37.86
N ASN A 182 20.91 0.79 36.73
CA ASN A 182 20.86 -0.14 35.61
C ASN A 182 20.47 0.58 34.29
N PRO A 183 21.42 0.99 33.43
CA PRO A 183 21.10 1.72 32.22
C PRO A 183 20.51 0.75 31.18
N ASN A 184 19.19 0.63 31.19
CA ASN A 184 18.47 0.03 30.08
C ASN A 184 18.39 1.07 28.95
N TYR A 185 18.84 0.70 27.76
CA TYR A 185 18.81 1.59 26.60
C TYR A 185 17.60 1.25 25.73
N ARG A 186 17.00 2.26 25.08
CA ARG A 186 15.95 2.04 24.09
C ARG A 186 16.21 2.89 22.85
N ILE A 187 15.78 2.37 21.70
CA ILE A 187 15.76 3.12 20.44
C ILE A 187 14.41 3.80 20.34
N VAL A 188 14.42 5.10 20.04
CA VAL A 188 13.22 5.88 19.72
C VAL A 188 13.38 6.41 18.30
N THR A 189 12.35 6.30 17.47
CA THR A 189 12.42 6.82 16.09
C THR A 189 11.92 8.26 15.97
N GLY A 190 12.11 8.85 14.80
CA GLY A 190 11.32 9.98 14.32
C GLY A 190 9.82 9.66 14.26
N THR A 191 9.05 10.58 13.70
CA THR A 191 7.60 10.46 13.70
C THR A 191 7.05 9.95 12.39
N PHE A 192 6.04 9.10 12.48
CA PHE A 192 5.19 8.60 11.41
C PHE A 192 3.84 9.31 11.55
N THR A 193 3.31 9.82 10.44
CA THR A 193 1.96 10.37 10.41
C THR A 193 0.97 9.22 10.21
N GLY A 194 -0.03 9.13 11.08
CA GLY A 194 -1.06 8.11 11.07
C GLY A 194 -0.65 6.83 11.78
N LYS A 195 -1.56 6.26 12.56
CA LYS A 195 -1.32 5.04 13.33
C LYS A 195 -0.97 3.86 12.43
N ALA A 196 -1.60 3.75 11.26
CA ALA A 196 -1.30 2.70 10.28
C ALA A 196 0.16 2.76 9.77
N SER A 197 0.69 3.96 9.53
CA SER A 197 2.09 4.14 9.11
C SER A 197 3.06 3.70 10.20
N ALA A 198 2.75 4.04 11.46
CA ALA A 198 3.51 3.57 12.61
C ALA A 198 3.39 2.05 12.82
N ASP A 199 2.21 1.46 12.63
CA ASP A 199 2.00 0.02 12.71
C ASP A 199 2.84 -0.74 11.66
N ARG A 200 2.87 -0.26 10.41
CA ARG A 200 3.71 -0.84 9.35
C ARG A 200 5.20 -0.72 9.68
N ALA A 201 5.64 0.45 10.12
CA ALA A 201 7.03 0.67 10.52
C ALA A 201 7.43 -0.21 11.71
N ALA A 202 6.55 -0.36 12.71
CA ALA A 202 6.78 -1.23 13.85
C ALA A 202 6.90 -2.70 13.41
N GLN A 203 6.05 -3.15 12.48
CA GLN A 203 6.11 -4.50 11.96
C GLN A 203 7.41 -4.78 11.21
N GLN A 204 7.90 -3.84 10.40
CA GLN A 204 9.20 -3.98 9.74
C GLN A 204 10.36 -4.21 10.72
N VAL A 205 10.35 -3.53 11.87
CA VAL A 205 11.37 -3.73 12.92
C VAL A 205 11.21 -5.09 13.60
N ARG A 206 9.96 -5.50 13.90
CA ARG A 206 9.66 -6.82 14.48
C ARG A 206 10.10 -7.95 13.56
N ASP A 207 9.78 -7.88 12.28
CA ASP A 207 10.11 -8.92 11.31
C ASP A 207 11.61 -8.99 11.04
N ALA A 208 12.28 -7.83 10.96
CA ALA A 208 13.71 -7.78 10.67
C ALA A 208 14.58 -8.28 11.84
N PHE A 209 14.17 -8.02 13.09
CA PHE A 209 15.05 -8.20 14.24
C PHE A 209 14.45 -9.03 15.39
N GLY A 210 13.17 -9.36 15.34
CA GLY A 210 12.47 -10.06 16.42
C GLY A 210 12.29 -9.22 17.69
N TRP A 211 12.45 -7.90 17.60
CA TRP A 211 12.42 -7.02 18.76
C TRP A 211 11.00 -6.66 19.19
N ILE A 212 10.83 -6.41 20.49
CA ILE A 212 9.62 -5.78 21.01
C ILE A 212 9.63 -4.31 20.58
N VAL A 213 8.51 -3.85 20.02
CA VAL A 213 8.32 -2.47 19.56
C VAL A 213 6.95 -1.97 20.01
N TYR A 214 6.96 -0.86 20.75
CA TYR A 214 5.80 -0.10 21.18
C TYR A 214 5.59 1.08 20.24
N ILE A 215 4.34 1.47 20.06
CA ILE A 215 3.93 2.66 19.32
C ILE A 215 3.43 3.68 20.33
N GLN A 216 3.94 4.90 20.26
CA GLN A 216 3.55 5.99 21.15
C GLN A 216 3.10 7.19 20.32
N GLU A 217 2.06 7.86 20.78
CA GLU A 217 1.72 9.20 20.28
C GLU A 217 2.88 10.16 20.57
N ALA A 218 3.17 11.03 19.61
CA ALA A 218 4.41 11.79 19.54
C ALA A 218 4.22 13.29 19.70
#